data_AF-A0A0K1PLQ1-F1
#
_entry.id   AF-A0A0K1PLQ1-F1
#
_cell.length_a   1.000
_cell.length_b   1.000
_cell.length_c   1.000
_cell.angle_alpha   90.00
_cell.angle_beta   90.00
_cell.angle_gamma   90.00
#
_symmetry.space_group_name_H-M   'P 1'
#
loop_
_entity.id
_entity.type
_entity.pdbx_description
1 polymer ?
#
loop_
_entity_poly.entity_id
_entity_poly.type
_entity_poly.pdbx_seq_one_letter_code
_entity_poly.pdbx_strand_id
1 'polypeptide(L)'
;MTHAALPEGVKHALAKFSVGPVLRWGSLAFLTVAIFLVTWHVVSDEAGLPYRYWARYVASLERKLRSMFVFTPGRLIGIGQFCVAFVILAGALLFDLPMWWALLVVTAIAPTIYIEAERRKRVALIEDQLDSFMLALANALKSTPSIGAAFSSVVSVVEDPIRQEVDLAIKEMKVGSTLDQALLHMAGRVGSRQLDSALSAILIGQKIGGNLPKVLENTSHTLREMKRLDGVIRTKTADGRMQMWVIGAMPLVFIVGLGTMWPGYFEPLTQSVTGYVLIAGISVCWVVALVIARKVLAVDI
;
A
#
# COMPACT_ATOMS: atom_id res chain seq x y z
N MET A 1 -27.45 -39.09 -61.39
CA MET A 1 -26.57 -39.17 -60.21
C MET A 1 -25.17 -39.48 -60.68
N THR A 2 -24.27 -38.48 -60.67
CA THR A 2 -22.83 -38.67 -60.43
C THR A 2 -22.21 -37.28 -60.26
N HIS A 3 -21.67 -37.06 -59.07
CA HIS A 3 -21.15 -35.79 -58.57
C HIS A 3 -19.88 -35.37 -59.31
N ALA A 4 -19.83 -34.09 -59.71
CA ALA A 4 -18.65 -33.40 -60.16
C ALA A 4 -17.63 -33.24 -59.02
N ALA A 5 -16.47 -33.87 -59.14
CA ALA A 5 -15.33 -33.65 -58.26
C ALA A 5 -14.36 -32.66 -58.92
N LEU A 6 -14.33 -31.43 -58.40
CA LEU A 6 -13.35 -30.41 -58.81
C LEU A 6 -11.91 -30.88 -58.51
N PRO A 7 -10.94 -30.59 -59.40
CA PRO A 7 -9.56 -31.06 -59.27
C PRO A 7 -8.86 -30.50 -58.02
N GLU A 8 -8.13 -31.37 -57.31
CA GLU A 8 -7.52 -31.08 -56.00
C GLU A 8 -6.55 -29.88 -55.98
N GLY A 9 -5.97 -29.51 -57.13
CA GLY A 9 -5.09 -28.35 -57.25
C GLY A 9 -5.78 -27.01 -56.96
N VAL A 10 -7.08 -26.88 -57.21
CA VAL A 10 -7.84 -25.64 -56.96
C VAL A 10 -8.18 -25.48 -55.47
N LYS A 11 -8.39 -26.59 -54.75
CA LYS A 11 -8.60 -26.59 -53.30
C LYS A 11 -7.35 -26.11 -52.54
N HIS A 12 -6.16 -26.46 -53.03
CA HIS A 12 -4.90 -26.02 -52.43
C HIS A 12 -4.58 -24.53 -52.69
N ALA A 13 -4.99 -23.99 -53.84
CA ALA A 13 -4.82 -22.57 -54.17
C ALA A 13 -5.77 -21.67 -53.36
N LEU A 14 -7.01 -22.11 -53.11
CA LEU A 14 -7.99 -21.37 -52.31
C LEU A 14 -7.68 -21.38 -50.80
N ALA A 15 -7.00 -22.41 -50.29
CA ALA A 15 -6.56 -22.45 -48.88
C ALA A 15 -5.40 -21.49 -48.57
N LYS A 16 -4.52 -21.21 -49.54
CA LYS A 16 -3.46 -20.18 -49.43
C LYS A 16 -3.99 -18.74 -49.55
N PHE A 17 -5.20 -18.56 -50.07
CA PHE A 17 -5.90 -17.27 -50.18
C PHE A 17 -6.89 -17.03 -49.02
N SER A 18 -6.82 -17.83 -47.95
CA SER A 18 -7.35 -17.43 -46.65
C SER A 18 -6.45 -16.31 -46.13
N VAL A 19 -6.89 -15.08 -46.41
CA VAL A 19 -6.59 -13.82 -45.72
C VAL A 19 -5.76 -14.07 -44.45
N GLY A 20 -4.44 -14.08 -44.66
CA GLY A 20 -3.49 -14.69 -43.74
C GLY A 20 -3.47 -14.00 -42.37
N PRO A 21 -2.95 -14.67 -41.34
CA PRO A 21 -2.85 -14.15 -39.97
C PRO A 21 -2.41 -12.68 -39.90
N VAL A 22 -1.56 -12.21 -40.82
CA VAL A 22 -1.13 -10.81 -40.95
C VAL A 22 -2.29 -9.79 -41.05
N LEU A 23 -3.36 -10.07 -41.80
CA LEU A 23 -4.52 -9.15 -41.86
C LEU A 23 -5.35 -9.20 -40.57
N ARG A 24 -5.38 -10.36 -39.90
CA ARG A 24 -6.07 -10.55 -38.60
C ARG A 24 -5.33 -9.87 -37.45
N TRP A 25 -4.00 -9.98 -37.40
CA TRP A 25 -3.14 -9.27 -36.44
C TRP A 25 -3.10 -7.76 -36.74
N GLY A 26 -3.10 -7.37 -38.01
CA GLY A 26 -3.17 -5.97 -38.43
C GLY A 26 -4.49 -5.29 -38.08
N SER A 27 -5.63 -5.97 -38.26
CA SER A 27 -6.93 -5.44 -37.86
C SER A 27 -7.14 -5.44 -36.35
N LEU A 28 -6.61 -6.42 -35.62
CA LEU A 28 -6.56 -6.41 -34.14
C LEU A 28 -5.73 -5.24 -33.62
N ALA A 29 -4.53 -5.01 -34.18
CA ALA A 29 -3.66 -3.90 -33.79
C ALA A 29 -4.30 -2.54 -34.11
N PHE A 30 -5.02 -2.44 -35.23
CA PHE A 30 -5.74 -1.22 -35.59
C PHE A 30 -6.95 -0.99 -34.68
N LEU A 31 -7.68 -2.04 -34.30
CA LEU A 31 -8.81 -1.97 -33.36
C LEU A 31 -8.35 -1.62 -31.94
N THR A 32 -7.20 -2.14 -31.47
CA THR A 32 -6.67 -1.81 -30.14
C THR A 32 -6.14 -0.38 -30.07
N VAL A 33 -5.48 0.09 -31.14
CA VAL A 33 -5.07 1.50 -31.26
C VAL A 33 -6.29 2.40 -31.41
N ALA A 34 -7.34 2.00 -32.15
CA ALA A 34 -8.57 2.78 -32.27
C ALA A 34 -9.36 2.83 -30.95
N ILE A 35 -9.48 1.71 -30.22
CA ILE A 35 -10.11 1.67 -28.89
C ILE A 35 -9.28 2.50 -27.89
N PHE A 36 -7.95 2.49 -27.98
CA PHE A 36 -7.09 3.34 -27.17
C PHE A 36 -7.26 4.82 -27.48
N LEU A 37 -7.28 5.20 -28.76
CA LEU A 37 -7.51 6.59 -29.16
C LEU A 37 -8.91 7.06 -28.77
N VAL A 38 -9.94 6.22 -28.91
CA VAL A 38 -11.32 6.55 -28.49
C VAL A 38 -11.42 6.62 -26.97
N THR A 39 -10.81 5.69 -26.22
CA THR A 39 -10.82 5.72 -24.75
C THR A 39 -10.02 6.90 -24.22
N TRP A 40 -8.87 7.21 -24.82
CA TRP A 40 -8.08 8.41 -24.54
C TRP A 40 -8.88 9.67 -24.83
N HIS A 41 -9.56 9.72 -25.99
CA HIS A 41 -10.34 10.89 -26.38
C HIS A 41 -11.55 11.10 -25.46
N VAL A 42 -12.25 10.03 -25.10
CA VAL A 42 -13.40 10.03 -24.16
C VAL A 42 -12.98 10.35 -22.73
N VAL A 43 -11.77 9.97 -22.30
CA VAL A 43 -11.21 10.35 -20.99
C VAL A 43 -10.69 11.80 -20.99
N SER A 44 -10.29 12.34 -22.15
CA SER A 44 -9.84 13.73 -22.32
C SER A 44 -10.95 14.74 -22.58
N ASP A 45 -12.19 14.28 -22.84
CA ASP A 45 -13.32 15.14 -23.16
C ASP A 45 -13.96 15.68 -21.86
N GLU A 46 -13.94 17.01 -21.69
CA GLU A 46 -14.30 17.70 -20.43
C GLU A 46 -15.78 17.52 -20.03
N ALA A 47 -16.63 17.05 -20.95
CA ALA A 47 -18.07 16.87 -20.76
C ALA A 47 -18.51 15.44 -20.35
N GLY A 48 -17.60 14.46 -20.28
CA GLY A 48 -17.95 13.04 -20.07
C GLY A 48 -18.14 12.62 -18.59
N LEU A 49 -19.13 11.75 -18.32
CA LEU A 49 -19.23 10.97 -17.06
C LEU A 49 -17.90 10.28 -16.65
N PRO A 50 -17.11 9.66 -17.55
CA PRO A 50 -15.81 9.08 -17.19
C PRO A 50 -14.76 10.11 -16.76
N TYR A 51 -14.77 11.33 -17.33
CA TYR A 51 -13.91 12.42 -16.86
C TYR A 51 -14.25 12.80 -15.40
N ARG A 52 -15.53 12.81 -15.02
CA ARG A 52 -15.94 13.08 -13.62
C ARG A 52 -15.47 11.99 -12.65
N TYR A 53 -15.49 10.72 -13.06
CA TYR A 53 -14.94 9.62 -12.26
C TYR A 53 -13.42 9.69 -12.15
N TRP A 54 -12.74 9.94 -13.26
CA TRP A 54 -11.28 10.13 -13.31
C TRP A 54 -10.84 11.33 -12.47
N ALA A 55 -11.51 12.48 -12.61
CA ALA A 55 -11.27 13.67 -11.82
C ALA A 55 -11.52 13.42 -10.32
N ARG A 56 -12.54 12.65 -9.95
CA ARG A 56 -12.76 12.24 -8.55
C ARG A 56 -11.66 11.32 -8.02
N TYR A 57 -11.16 10.40 -8.84
CA TYR A 57 -10.06 9.51 -8.49
C TYR A 57 -8.75 10.28 -8.32
N VAL A 58 -8.37 11.10 -9.32
CA VAL A 58 -7.18 11.96 -9.27
C VAL A 58 -7.28 12.95 -8.11
N ALA A 59 -8.44 13.57 -7.87
CA ALA A 59 -8.65 14.46 -6.71
C ALA A 59 -8.63 13.72 -5.37
N SER A 60 -8.96 12.42 -5.34
CA SER A 60 -8.81 11.58 -4.14
C SER A 60 -7.35 11.26 -3.86
N LEU A 61 -6.60 10.87 -4.90
CA LEU A 61 -5.15 10.63 -4.80
C LEU A 61 -4.41 11.91 -4.44
N GLU A 62 -4.74 13.02 -5.08
CA GLU A 62 -4.13 14.33 -4.83
C GLU A 62 -4.44 14.84 -3.43
N ARG A 63 -5.68 14.65 -2.92
CA ARG A 63 -5.97 14.98 -1.52
C ARG A 63 -5.12 14.17 -0.55
N LYS A 64 -4.98 12.86 -0.78
CA LYS A 64 -4.13 11.98 0.05
C LYS A 64 -2.66 12.34 -0.03
N LEU A 65 -2.15 12.68 -1.21
CA LEU A 65 -0.74 13.06 -1.43
C LEU A 65 -0.43 14.44 -0.87
N ARG A 66 -1.32 15.42 -1.07
CA ARG A 66 -1.19 16.78 -0.51
C ARG A 66 -1.29 16.77 1.01
N SER A 67 -2.17 15.96 1.61
CA SER A 67 -2.20 15.80 3.08
C SER A 67 -0.92 15.16 3.62
N MET A 68 -0.11 14.53 2.76
CA MET A 68 1.20 13.98 3.11
C MET A 68 2.38 14.90 2.75
N PHE A 69 2.13 16.13 2.28
CA PHE A 69 3.15 17.06 1.78
C PHE A 69 4.05 16.49 0.66
N VAL A 70 3.58 15.42 -0.01
CA VAL A 70 4.26 14.84 -1.18
C VAL A 70 3.78 15.62 -2.40
N PHE A 71 4.63 16.51 -2.93
CA PHE A 71 4.35 17.34 -4.11
C PHE A 71 4.38 16.57 -5.44
N THR A 72 4.23 15.25 -5.43
CA THR A 72 4.08 14.48 -6.68
C THR A 72 2.66 14.69 -7.19
N PRO A 73 2.46 15.25 -8.41
CA PRO A 73 1.12 15.48 -8.92
C PRO A 73 0.43 14.12 -9.16
N GLY A 74 -0.72 13.89 -8.51
CA GLY A 74 -1.51 12.66 -8.67
C GLY A 74 -1.87 12.36 -10.13
N ARG A 75 -1.88 13.39 -10.99
CA ARG A 75 -2.01 13.29 -12.44
C ARG A 75 -0.91 12.43 -13.10
N LEU A 76 0.35 12.49 -12.64
CA LEU A 76 1.43 11.65 -13.17
C LEU A 76 1.19 10.17 -12.86
N ILE A 77 0.71 9.86 -11.66
CA ILE A 77 0.40 8.48 -11.24
C ILE A 77 -0.80 7.94 -12.05
N GLY A 78 -1.83 8.76 -12.27
CA GLY A 78 -2.96 8.41 -13.12
C GLY A 78 -2.55 8.15 -14.58
N ILE A 79 -1.76 9.06 -15.18
CA ILE A 79 -1.25 8.87 -16.55
C ILE A 79 -0.40 7.59 -16.65
N GLY A 80 0.45 7.34 -15.64
CA GLY A 80 1.26 6.11 -15.56
C GLY A 80 0.41 4.84 -15.51
N GLN A 81 -0.66 4.80 -14.71
CA GLN A 81 -1.59 3.66 -14.67
C GLN A 81 -2.27 3.43 -16.01
N PHE A 82 -2.69 4.49 -16.68
CA PHE A 82 -3.35 4.39 -17.98
C PHE A 82 -2.40 3.83 -19.05
N CYS A 83 -1.15 4.31 -19.08
CA CYS A 83 -0.11 3.78 -19.96
C CYS A 83 0.20 2.30 -19.68
N VAL A 84 0.33 1.90 -18.41
CA VAL A 84 0.60 0.50 -18.04
C VAL A 84 -0.58 -0.42 -18.38
N ALA A 85 -1.81 0.01 -18.10
CA ALA A 85 -3.02 -0.74 -18.46
C ALA A 85 -3.13 -0.93 -19.98
N PHE A 86 -2.76 0.09 -20.77
CA PHE A 86 -2.73 -0.01 -22.22
C PHE A 86 -1.67 -1.00 -22.73
N VAL A 87 -0.46 -0.98 -22.18
CA VAL A 87 0.59 -1.93 -22.53
C VAL A 87 0.16 -3.37 -22.23
N ILE A 88 -0.51 -3.59 -21.09
CA ILE A 88 -1.05 -4.91 -20.72
C ILE A 88 -2.13 -5.36 -21.71
N LEU A 89 -3.05 -4.47 -22.08
CA LEU A 89 -4.13 -4.78 -23.02
C LEU A 89 -3.57 -5.07 -24.43
N ALA A 90 -2.64 -4.26 -24.92
CA ALA A 90 -1.97 -4.46 -26.20
C ALA A 90 -1.18 -5.78 -26.22
N GLY A 91 -0.47 -6.09 -25.13
CA GLY A 91 0.24 -7.37 -24.97
C GLY A 91 -0.70 -8.58 -24.95
N ALA A 92 -1.83 -8.47 -24.25
CA ALA A 92 -2.83 -9.55 -24.19
C ALA A 92 -3.40 -9.89 -25.57
N LEU A 93 -3.69 -8.86 -26.38
CA LEU A 93 -4.20 -9.01 -27.74
C LEU A 93 -3.16 -9.49 -28.75
N LEU A 94 -1.86 -9.26 -28.51
CA LEU A 94 -0.76 -9.66 -29.41
C LEU A 94 -0.16 -11.03 -29.08
N PHE A 95 -0.17 -11.45 -27.81
CA PHE A 95 0.56 -12.65 -27.34
C PHE A 95 -0.33 -13.71 -26.68
N ASP A 96 -1.66 -13.52 -26.67
CA ASP A 96 -2.64 -14.46 -26.08
C ASP A 96 -2.27 -14.86 -24.63
N LEU A 97 -1.83 -13.86 -23.85
CA LEU A 97 -1.35 -14.04 -22.48
C LEU A 97 -2.48 -14.59 -21.58
N PRO A 98 -2.31 -15.78 -20.98
CA PRO A 98 -3.28 -16.26 -19.99
C PRO A 98 -3.29 -15.31 -18.77
N MET A 99 -4.46 -15.09 -18.19
CA MET A 99 -4.64 -14.28 -16.96
C MET A 99 -4.33 -12.77 -17.07
N TRP A 100 -4.38 -12.18 -18.27
CA TRP A 100 -4.15 -10.72 -18.47
C TRP A 100 -5.06 -9.82 -17.61
N TRP A 101 -6.28 -10.27 -17.30
CA TRP A 101 -7.21 -9.56 -16.45
C TRP A 101 -6.69 -9.39 -15.01
N ALA A 102 -5.88 -10.32 -14.51
CA ALA A 102 -5.28 -10.18 -13.17
C ALA A 102 -4.25 -9.05 -13.12
N LEU A 103 -3.48 -8.85 -14.19
CA LEU A 103 -2.51 -7.75 -14.29
C LEU A 103 -3.20 -6.37 -14.31
N LEU A 104 -4.38 -6.27 -14.93
CA LEU A 104 -5.18 -5.04 -14.88
C LEU A 104 -5.68 -4.73 -13.46
N VAL A 105 -6.15 -5.75 -12.74
CA VAL A 105 -6.56 -5.60 -11.33
C VAL A 105 -5.38 -5.17 -10.46
N VAL A 106 -4.20 -5.77 -10.63
CA VAL A 106 -2.98 -5.37 -9.92
C VAL A 106 -2.61 -3.92 -10.24
N THR A 107 -2.68 -3.50 -11.51
CA THR A 107 -2.38 -2.12 -11.92
C THR A 107 -3.35 -1.11 -11.33
N ALA A 108 -4.63 -1.47 -11.18
CA ALA A 108 -5.65 -0.61 -10.55
C ALA A 108 -5.41 -0.44 -9.04
N ILE A 109 -4.98 -1.50 -8.35
CA ILE A 109 -4.82 -1.52 -6.89
C ILE A 109 -3.42 -1.05 -6.46
N ALA A 110 -2.38 -1.20 -7.28
CA ALA A 110 -1.00 -0.92 -6.89
C ALA A 110 -0.79 0.49 -6.31
N PRO A 111 -1.34 1.58 -6.88
CA PRO A 111 -1.11 2.92 -6.33
C PRO A 111 -1.82 3.17 -5.00
N THR A 112 -2.98 2.54 -4.76
CA THR A 112 -3.65 2.70 -3.46
C THR A 112 -2.86 2.03 -2.36
N ILE A 113 -2.26 0.86 -2.64
CA ILE A 113 -1.34 0.17 -1.73
C ILE A 113 -0.08 1.02 -1.50
N TYR A 114 0.53 1.54 -2.56
CA TYR A 114 1.75 2.35 -2.46
C TYR A 114 1.52 3.62 -1.61
N ILE A 115 0.44 4.34 -1.88
CA ILE A 115 0.10 5.58 -1.15
C ILE A 115 -0.19 5.27 0.32
N GLU A 116 -0.90 4.19 0.61
CA GLU A 116 -1.15 3.80 2.00
C GLU A 116 0.13 3.35 2.72
N ALA A 117 1.06 2.70 2.01
CA ALA A 117 2.37 2.33 2.55
C ALA A 117 3.21 3.58 2.89
N GLU A 118 3.29 4.55 1.97
CA GLU A 118 3.98 5.83 2.23
C GLU A 118 3.30 6.64 3.35
N ARG A 119 1.97 6.62 3.42
CA ARG A 119 1.22 7.22 4.55
C ARG A 119 1.64 6.61 5.88
N ARG A 120 1.62 5.27 5.97
CA ARG A 120 2.01 4.55 7.19
C ARG A 120 3.45 4.84 7.58
N LYS A 121 4.35 4.91 6.60
CA LYS A 121 5.76 5.25 6.82
C LYS A 121 5.91 6.68 7.36
N ARG A 122 5.23 7.66 6.77
CA ARG A 122 5.25 9.05 7.26
C ARG A 122 4.69 9.16 8.68
N VAL A 123 3.56 8.51 8.95
CA VAL A 123 2.95 8.49 10.30
C VAL A 123 3.90 7.87 11.32
N ALA A 124 4.53 6.73 11.00
CA ALA A 124 5.51 6.10 11.88
C ALA A 124 6.72 7.02 12.18
N LEU A 125 7.19 7.79 11.20
CA LEU A 125 8.26 8.79 11.42
C LEU A 125 7.80 9.93 12.33
N ILE A 126 6.56 10.40 12.21
CA ILE A 126 6.00 11.42 13.12
C ILE A 126 5.92 10.87 14.55
N GLU A 127 5.44 9.64 14.72
CA GLU A 127 5.37 8.97 16.03
C GLU A 127 6.76 8.80 16.65
N ASP A 128 7.76 8.45 15.83
CA ASP A 128 9.15 8.28 16.27
C ASP A 128 9.79 9.58 16.79
N GLN A 129 9.37 10.73 16.24
CA GLN A 129 9.83 12.08 16.58
C GLN A 129 9.04 12.72 17.74
N LEU A 130 7.95 12.10 18.18
CA LEU A 130 6.98 12.71 19.10
C LEU A 130 7.56 12.94 20.50
N ASP A 131 8.37 12.01 21.02
CA ASP A 131 9.02 12.19 22.33
C ASP A 131 9.95 13.41 22.33
N SER A 132 10.74 13.54 21.27
CA SER A 132 11.72 14.61 21.08
C SER A 132 11.03 15.96 20.87
N PHE A 133 9.93 16.00 20.11
CA PHE A 133 9.10 17.19 19.96
C PHE A 133 8.50 17.66 21.28
N MET A 134 7.91 16.74 22.07
CA MET A 134 7.31 17.08 23.37
C MET A 134 8.34 17.62 24.35
N LEU A 135 9.55 17.04 24.37
CA LEU A 135 10.65 17.52 25.19
C LEU A 135 11.16 18.90 24.74
N ALA A 136 11.31 19.12 23.43
CA ALA A 136 11.69 20.42 22.89
C ALA A 136 10.66 21.50 23.25
N LEU A 137 9.37 21.19 23.15
CA LEU A 137 8.28 22.10 23.53
C LEU A 137 8.27 22.38 25.03
N ALA A 138 8.50 21.37 25.86
CA ALA A 138 8.65 21.55 27.31
C ALA A 138 9.78 22.53 27.65
N ASN A 139 10.94 22.38 27.01
CA ASN A 139 12.09 23.25 27.21
C ASN A 139 11.82 24.68 26.72
N ALA A 140 11.18 24.84 25.56
CA ALA A 140 10.81 26.15 25.03
C ALA A 140 9.84 26.90 25.96
N LEU A 141 8.89 26.18 26.57
CA LEU A 141 7.92 26.74 27.53
C LEU A 141 8.53 27.15 28.88
N LYS A 142 9.69 26.59 29.27
CA LYS A 142 10.42 27.07 30.46
C LYS A 142 10.97 28.47 30.26
N SER A 143 11.41 28.80 29.05
CA SER A 143 11.94 30.12 28.68
C SER A 143 10.91 31.09 28.11
N THR A 144 9.77 30.58 27.61
CA THR A 144 8.76 31.38 26.91
C THR A 144 7.36 31.12 27.49
N PRO A 145 6.71 32.11 28.10
CA PRO A 145 5.40 31.91 28.74
C PRO A 145 4.24 31.75 27.74
N SER A 146 4.43 32.13 26.48
CA SER A 146 3.42 31.95 25.42
C SER A 146 3.62 30.64 24.68
N ILE A 147 2.58 29.80 24.68
CA ILE A 147 2.59 28.51 23.97
C ILE A 147 2.79 28.69 22.45
N GLY A 148 2.17 29.68 21.83
CA GLY A 148 2.36 29.95 20.39
C GLY A 148 3.81 30.35 20.05
N ALA A 149 4.47 31.08 20.95
CA ALA A 149 5.88 31.45 20.79
C ALA A 149 6.80 30.24 21.06
N ALA A 150 6.46 29.37 22.01
CA ALA A 150 7.17 28.11 22.23
C ALA A 150 7.10 27.19 21.00
N PHE A 151 5.92 27.04 20.39
CA PHE A 151 5.75 26.31 19.12
C PHE A 151 6.66 26.89 18.02
N SER A 152 6.71 28.21 17.89
CA SER A 152 7.56 28.89 16.89
C SER A 152 9.06 28.65 17.11
N SER A 153 9.49 28.55 18.38
CA SER A 153 10.88 28.22 18.73
C SER A 153 11.24 26.77 18.35
N VAL A 154 10.34 25.83 18.63
CA VAL A 154 10.57 24.39 18.40
C VAL A 154 10.70 24.03 16.92
N VAL A 155 10.00 24.72 16.01
CA VAL A 155 10.07 24.48 14.54
C VAL A 155 11.50 24.46 14.02
N SER A 156 12.38 25.30 14.57
CA SER A 156 13.77 25.40 14.15
C SER A 156 14.63 24.18 14.53
N VAL A 157 14.20 23.40 15.52
CA VAL A 157 14.97 22.31 16.12
C VAL A 157 14.44 20.92 15.71
N VAL A 158 13.15 20.80 15.41
CA VAL A 158 12.55 19.52 14.95
C VAL A 158 12.82 19.28 13.47
N GLU A 159 12.89 18.03 13.05
CA GLU A 159 13.10 17.64 11.65
C GLU A 159 11.78 17.35 10.91
N ASP A 160 11.84 17.22 9.59
CA ASP A 160 10.71 16.68 8.82
C ASP A 160 10.51 15.19 9.16
N PRO A 161 9.27 14.65 9.16
CA PRO A 161 8.01 15.28 8.76
C PRO A 161 7.27 16.06 9.85
N ILE A 162 7.61 15.95 11.15
CA ILE A 162 6.84 16.63 12.21
C ILE A 162 6.94 18.15 12.11
N ARG A 163 8.09 18.69 11.70
CA ARG A 163 8.29 20.13 11.43
C ARG A 163 7.21 20.70 10.51
N GLN A 164 6.83 19.96 9.46
CA GLN A 164 5.86 20.41 8.46
C GLN A 164 4.46 20.59 9.05
N GLU A 165 4.05 19.67 9.94
CA GLU A 165 2.74 19.75 10.61
C GLU A 165 2.72 20.86 11.67
N VAL A 166 3.83 21.05 12.40
CA VAL A 166 3.98 22.12 13.39
C VAL A 166 4.00 23.50 12.70
N ASP A 167 4.73 23.65 11.60
CA ASP A 167 4.76 24.88 10.80
C ASP A 167 3.38 25.21 10.22
N LEU A 168 2.63 24.21 9.76
CA LEU A 168 1.25 24.39 9.31
C LEU A 168 0.33 24.82 10.46
N ALA A 169 0.43 24.22 11.64
CA ALA A 169 -0.33 24.62 12.82
C ALA A 169 -0.05 26.09 13.22
N ILE A 170 1.22 26.52 13.16
CA ILE A 170 1.59 27.92 13.42
C ILE A 170 1.01 28.86 12.37
N LYS A 171 1.01 28.47 11.08
CA LYS A 171 0.38 29.25 10.01
C LYS A 171 -1.12 29.39 10.23
N GLU A 172 -1.81 28.32 10.62
CA GLU A 172 -3.23 28.35 10.97
C GLU A 172 -3.51 29.32 12.13
N MET A 173 -2.68 29.29 13.17
CA MET A 173 -2.79 30.24 14.28
C MET A 173 -2.56 31.70 13.84
N LYS A 174 -1.61 31.95 12.94
CA LYS A 174 -1.33 33.30 12.40
C LYS A 174 -2.48 33.87 11.58
N VAL A 175 -3.28 33.03 10.93
CA VAL A 175 -4.47 33.45 10.17
C VAL A 175 -5.75 33.49 11.01
N GLY A 176 -5.65 33.26 12.33
CA GLY A 176 -6.73 33.48 13.28
C GLY A 176 -7.35 32.23 13.91
N SER A 177 -6.86 31.02 13.60
CA SER A 177 -7.31 29.80 14.29
C SER A 177 -6.83 29.77 15.74
N THR A 178 -7.62 29.20 16.63
CA THR A 178 -7.18 28.95 18.02
C THR A 178 -6.16 27.81 18.06
N LEU A 179 -5.37 27.73 19.13
CA LEU A 179 -4.45 26.60 19.33
C LEU A 179 -5.21 25.26 19.31
N ASP A 180 -6.32 25.17 20.03
CA ASP A 180 -7.20 23.99 20.05
C ASP A 180 -7.57 23.54 18.63
N GLN A 181 -8.00 24.48 17.77
CA GLN A 181 -8.35 24.17 16.38
C GLN A 181 -7.14 23.70 15.57
N ALA A 182 -6.01 24.40 15.66
CA ALA A 182 -4.80 24.06 14.91
C ALA A 182 -4.26 22.67 15.28
N LEU A 183 -4.28 22.32 16.58
CA LEU A 183 -3.88 21.00 17.05
C LEU A 183 -4.88 19.91 16.65
N LEU A 184 -6.19 20.17 16.68
CA LEU A 184 -7.20 19.23 16.19
C LEU A 184 -7.08 18.98 14.68
N HIS A 185 -6.81 20.01 13.89
CA HIS A 185 -6.55 19.86 12.45
C HIS A 185 -5.27 19.04 12.20
N MET A 186 -4.22 19.29 12.98
CA MET A 186 -2.98 18.50 12.92
C MET A 186 -3.24 17.02 13.26
N ALA A 187 -3.97 16.73 14.34
CA ALA A 187 -4.36 15.36 14.70
C ALA A 187 -5.18 14.69 13.58
N GLY A 188 -6.17 15.40 13.02
CA GLY A 188 -7.03 14.90 11.95
C GLY A 188 -6.30 14.63 10.63
N ARG A 189 -5.28 15.44 10.28
CA ARG A 189 -4.47 15.23 9.07
C ARG A 189 -3.57 14.01 9.17
N VAL A 190 -2.88 13.84 10.30
CA VAL A 190 -1.94 12.73 10.50
C VAL A 190 -2.72 11.43 10.73
N GLY A 191 -3.76 11.47 11.57
CA GLY A 191 -4.57 10.31 11.91
C GLY A 191 -3.81 9.24 12.71
N SER A 192 -2.89 9.66 13.57
CA SER A 192 -2.18 8.81 14.54
C SER A 192 -2.81 8.93 15.92
N ARG A 193 -3.05 7.79 16.58
CA ARG A 193 -3.59 7.74 17.94
C ARG A 193 -2.60 8.28 18.97
N GLN A 194 -1.31 8.01 18.77
CA GLN A 194 -0.21 8.46 19.63
C GLN A 194 -0.08 9.99 19.56
N LEU A 195 -0.11 10.56 18.34
CA LEU A 195 -0.11 12.01 18.17
C LEU A 195 -1.35 12.65 18.80
N ASP A 196 -2.54 12.10 18.53
CA ASP A 196 -3.81 12.61 19.07
C ASP A 196 -3.80 12.63 20.61
N SER A 197 -3.28 11.57 21.23
CA SER A 197 -3.11 11.48 22.68
C SER A 197 -2.13 12.52 23.22
N ALA A 198 -0.99 12.73 22.53
CA ALA A 198 -0.01 13.72 22.93
C ALA A 198 -0.52 15.17 22.79
N LEU A 199 -1.20 15.49 21.69
CA LEU A 199 -1.80 16.81 21.47
C LEU A 199 -2.94 17.07 22.47
N SER A 200 -3.74 16.05 22.79
CA SER A 200 -4.76 16.14 23.85
C SER A 200 -4.13 16.45 25.21
N ALA A 201 -2.98 15.86 25.54
CA ALA A 201 -2.24 16.18 26.76
C ALA A 201 -1.78 17.66 26.81
N ILE A 202 -1.40 18.23 25.66
CA ILE A 202 -1.09 19.68 25.55
C ILE A 202 -2.33 20.52 25.87
N LEU A 203 -3.46 20.21 25.23
CA LEU A 203 -4.71 20.97 25.39
C LEU A 203 -5.25 20.91 26.83
N ILE A 204 -5.22 19.71 27.43
CA ILE A 204 -5.63 19.50 28.81
C ILE A 204 -4.67 20.23 29.76
N GLY A 205 -3.36 20.08 29.56
CA GLY A 205 -2.34 20.71 30.38
C GLY A 205 -2.43 22.24 30.36
N GLN A 206 -2.74 22.84 29.20
CA GLN A 206 -2.94 24.28 29.07
C GLN A 206 -4.19 24.76 29.84
N LYS A 207 -5.31 24.03 29.77
CA LYS A 207 -6.58 24.41 30.42
C LYS A 207 -6.51 24.35 31.95
N ILE A 208 -5.75 23.40 32.49
CA ILE A 208 -5.61 23.19 33.94
C ILE A 208 -4.65 24.24 34.56
N GLY A 209 -3.81 24.90 33.76
CA GLY A 209 -2.97 26.02 34.22
C GLY A 209 -1.83 25.62 35.18
N GLY A 210 -1.50 24.33 35.26
CA GLY A 210 -0.39 23.82 36.09
C GLY A 210 0.99 24.01 35.44
N ASN A 211 1.97 23.23 35.90
CA ASN A 211 3.30 23.17 35.28
C ASN A 211 3.25 22.38 33.96
N LEU A 212 2.80 23.04 32.88
CA LEU A 212 2.73 22.47 31.54
C LEU A 212 4.07 21.88 31.08
N PRO A 213 5.24 22.55 31.27
CA PRO A 213 6.53 21.94 30.96
C PRO A 213 6.71 20.54 31.59
N LYS A 214 6.36 20.38 32.88
CA LYS A 214 6.45 19.09 33.57
C LYS A 214 5.49 18.04 33.01
N VAL A 215 4.28 18.45 32.61
CA VAL A 215 3.33 17.54 31.93
C VAL A 215 3.90 17.05 30.61
N LEU A 216 4.49 17.95 29.80
CA LEU A 216 5.09 17.59 28.52
C LEU A 216 6.35 16.72 28.68
N GLU A 217 7.18 16.98 29.69
CA GLU A 217 8.31 16.11 30.05
C GLU A 217 7.85 14.70 30.40
N ASN A 218 6.83 14.58 31.26
CA ASN A 218 6.26 13.28 31.62
C ASN A 218 5.71 12.56 30.37
N THR A 219 4.97 13.25 29.50
CA THR A 219 4.48 12.66 28.25
C THR A 219 5.62 12.22 27.34
N SER A 220 6.69 13.01 27.22
CA SER A 220 7.88 12.62 26.44
C SER A 220 8.54 11.36 27.00
N HIS A 221 8.64 11.25 28.33
CA HIS A 221 9.19 10.08 29.01
C HIS A 221 8.31 8.84 28.78
N THR A 222 6.99 8.98 28.89
CA THR A 222 6.04 7.90 28.59
C THR A 222 6.15 7.43 27.14
N LEU A 223 6.22 8.34 26.16
CA LEU A 223 6.39 8.00 24.75
C LEU A 223 7.70 7.25 24.49
N ARG A 224 8.79 7.72 25.09
CA ARG A 224 10.10 7.05 24.99
C ARG A 224 10.09 5.66 25.59
N GLU A 225 9.39 5.48 26.71
CA GLU A 225 9.23 4.18 27.35
C GLU A 225 8.38 3.23 26.49
N MET A 226 7.29 3.72 25.89
CA MET A 226 6.51 2.95 24.91
C MET A 226 7.37 2.50 23.74
N LYS A 227 8.16 3.41 23.14
CA LYS A 227 9.11 3.08 22.06
C LYS A 227 10.13 2.02 22.48
N ARG A 228 10.63 2.09 23.72
CA ARG A 228 11.54 1.09 24.28
C ARG A 228 10.85 -0.28 24.42
N LEU A 229 9.62 -0.30 24.92
CA LEU A 229 8.82 -1.53 25.05
C LEU A 229 8.51 -2.14 23.69
N ASP A 230 8.13 -1.34 22.69
CA ASP A 230 7.93 -1.77 21.31
C ASP A 230 9.19 -2.42 20.73
N GLY A 231 10.36 -1.80 20.98
CA GLY A 231 11.65 -2.36 20.59
C GLY A 231 11.90 -3.73 21.23
N VAL A 232 11.66 -3.86 22.54
CA VAL A 232 11.82 -5.13 23.28
C VAL A 232 10.83 -6.19 22.79
N ILE A 233 9.59 -5.82 22.50
CA ILE A 233 8.59 -6.75 21.96
C ILE A 233 9.00 -7.18 20.56
N ARG A 234 9.45 -6.25 19.71
CA ARG A 234 9.91 -6.56 18.35
C ARG A 234 11.08 -7.52 18.34
N THR A 235 12.07 -7.34 19.23
CA THR A 235 13.23 -8.23 19.35
C THR A 235 12.82 -9.59 19.91
N LYS A 236 12.06 -9.64 21.00
CA LYS A 236 11.60 -10.90 21.59
C LYS A 236 10.68 -11.71 20.67
N THR A 237 9.82 -11.03 19.91
CA THR A 237 8.97 -11.69 18.91
C THR A 237 9.74 -12.07 17.64
N ALA A 238 10.90 -11.45 17.36
CA ALA A 238 11.71 -11.82 16.20
C ALA A 238 12.23 -13.24 16.30
N ASP A 239 12.68 -13.66 17.49
CA ASP A 239 13.15 -15.03 17.73
C ASP A 239 12.03 -16.06 17.49
N GLY A 240 10.84 -15.80 18.04
CA GLY A 240 9.67 -16.65 17.81
C GLY A 240 9.25 -16.69 16.34
N ARG A 241 9.30 -15.55 15.63
CA ARG A 241 9.00 -15.48 14.18
C ARG A 241 10.02 -16.26 13.36
N MET A 242 11.30 -16.18 13.69
CA MET A 242 12.35 -16.93 13.00
C MET A 242 12.16 -18.43 13.21
N GLN A 243 11.89 -18.87 14.43
CA GLN A 243 11.62 -20.29 14.72
C GLN A 243 10.37 -20.80 14.00
N MET A 244 9.29 -20.00 13.96
CA MET A 244 8.10 -20.32 13.16
C MET A 244 8.46 -20.46 11.67
N TRP A 245 9.25 -19.56 11.09
CA TRP A 245 9.63 -19.67 9.68
C TRP A 245 10.43 -20.95 9.40
N VAL A 246 11.36 -21.32 10.28
CA VAL A 246 12.16 -22.54 10.15
C VAL A 246 11.27 -23.79 10.23
N ILE A 247 10.43 -23.92 11.27
CA ILE A 247 9.53 -25.07 11.46
C ILE A 247 8.45 -25.10 10.36
N GLY A 248 7.93 -23.94 9.98
CA GLY A 248 6.93 -23.79 8.95
C GLY A 248 7.43 -24.21 7.56
N ALA A 249 8.70 -23.95 7.25
CA ALA A 249 9.31 -24.34 5.99
C ALA A 249 9.70 -25.84 5.92
N MET A 250 9.87 -26.51 7.06
CA MET A 250 10.36 -27.90 7.09
C MET A 250 9.57 -28.87 6.19
N PRO A 251 8.22 -28.92 6.20
CA PRO A 251 7.48 -29.84 5.36
C PRO A 251 7.76 -29.66 3.86
N LEU A 252 7.91 -28.41 3.40
CA LEU A 252 8.28 -28.12 2.02
C LEU A 252 9.70 -28.60 1.69
N VAL A 253 10.64 -28.38 2.61
CA VAL A 253 12.02 -28.87 2.48
C VAL A 253 12.04 -30.40 2.39
N PHE A 254 11.26 -31.11 3.20
CA PHE A 254 11.16 -32.57 3.13
C PHE A 254 10.51 -33.06 1.83
N ILE A 255 9.44 -32.41 1.37
CA ILE A 255 8.78 -32.76 0.10
C ILE A 255 9.76 -32.63 -1.07
N VAL A 256 10.48 -31.51 -1.15
CA VAL A 256 11.46 -31.27 -2.21
C VAL A 256 12.68 -32.19 -2.06
N GLY A 257 13.21 -32.32 -0.84
CA GLY A 257 14.38 -33.14 -0.55
C GLY A 257 14.15 -34.63 -0.85
N LEU A 258 13.09 -35.21 -0.28
CA LEU A 258 12.75 -36.62 -0.53
C LEU A 258 12.37 -36.88 -1.99
N GLY A 259 11.64 -35.94 -2.61
CA GLY A 259 11.23 -36.07 -4.01
C GLY A 259 12.40 -36.03 -5.00
N THR A 260 13.46 -35.29 -4.68
CA THR A 260 14.68 -35.22 -5.52
C THR A 260 15.68 -36.33 -5.22
N MET A 261 15.82 -36.74 -3.95
CA MET A 261 16.74 -37.82 -3.57
C MET A 261 16.20 -39.21 -3.94
N TRP A 262 14.89 -39.44 -3.78
CA TRP A 262 14.23 -40.71 -4.05
C TRP A 262 13.01 -40.54 -4.97
N PRO A 263 13.22 -40.58 -6.30
CA PRO A 263 12.14 -40.55 -7.27
C PRO A 263 11.14 -41.68 -7.01
N GLY A 264 9.85 -41.37 -6.99
CA GLY A 264 8.79 -42.34 -6.70
C GLY A 264 8.39 -42.45 -5.22
N TYR A 265 9.08 -41.77 -4.28
CA TYR A 265 8.76 -41.82 -2.85
C TYR A 265 7.30 -41.44 -2.53
N PHE A 266 6.74 -40.45 -3.25
CA PHE A 266 5.37 -39.98 -3.05
C PHE A 266 4.34 -40.64 -3.98
N GLU A 267 4.72 -41.56 -4.87
CA GLU A 267 3.79 -42.22 -5.81
C GLU A 267 2.60 -42.90 -5.12
N PRO A 268 2.77 -43.69 -4.04
CA PRO A 268 1.66 -44.36 -3.36
C PRO A 268 0.59 -43.39 -2.83
N LEU A 269 0.98 -42.16 -2.48
CA LEU A 269 0.08 -41.12 -2.00
C LEU A 269 -0.72 -40.45 -3.14
N THR A 270 -0.21 -40.49 -4.37
CA THR A 270 -0.85 -39.87 -5.54
C THR A 270 -1.68 -40.85 -6.38
N GLN A 271 -1.56 -42.16 -6.11
CA GLN A 271 -2.25 -43.20 -6.88
C GLN A 271 -3.56 -43.69 -6.26
N SER A 272 -3.85 -43.34 -4.99
CA SER A 272 -5.06 -43.77 -4.29
C SER A 272 -5.92 -42.59 -3.82
N VAL A 273 -7.24 -42.75 -3.84
CA VAL A 273 -8.20 -41.75 -3.31
C VAL A 273 -7.91 -41.45 -1.83
N THR A 274 -7.56 -42.49 -1.06
CA THR A 274 -7.14 -42.37 0.35
C THR A 274 -5.89 -41.51 0.51
N GLY A 275 -4.92 -41.60 -0.41
CA GLY A 275 -3.72 -40.77 -0.43
C GLY A 275 -4.01 -39.28 -0.63
N TYR A 276 -4.91 -38.92 -1.56
CA TYR A 276 -5.35 -37.53 -1.73
C TYR A 276 -6.07 -36.97 -0.50
N VAL A 277 -6.91 -37.77 0.14
CA VAL A 277 -7.59 -37.38 1.40
C VAL A 277 -6.58 -37.12 2.52
N LEU A 278 -5.55 -37.96 2.64
CA LEU A 278 -4.46 -37.77 3.61
C LEU A 278 -3.65 -36.50 3.33
N ILE A 279 -3.26 -36.25 2.07
CA ILE A 279 -2.53 -35.03 1.69
C ILE A 279 -3.37 -33.79 2.02
N ALA A 280 -4.66 -33.81 1.67
CA ALA A 280 -5.57 -32.70 1.98
C ALA A 280 -5.68 -32.48 3.50
N GLY A 281 -5.87 -33.54 4.29
CA GLY A 281 -5.94 -33.46 5.75
C GLY A 281 -4.66 -32.90 6.40
N ILE A 282 -3.49 -33.39 5.99
CA ILE A 282 -2.18 -32.92 6.49
C ILE A 282 -1.95 -31.46 6.08
N SER A 283 -2.28 -31.09 4.85
CA SER A 283 -2.12 -29.72 4.35
C SER A 283 -3.00 -28.74 5.13
N VAL A 284 -4.25 -29.12 5.42
CA VAL A 284 -5.16 -28.31 6.25
C VAL A 284 -4.60 -28.17 7.67
N CYS A 285 -4.18 -29.25 8.32
CA CYS A 285 -3.56 -29.18 9.65
C CYS A 285 -2.32 -28.28 9.67
N TRP A 286 -1.46 -28.37 8.66
CA TRP A 286 -0.26 -27.54 8.53
C TRP A 286 -0.61 -26.06 8.36
N VAL A 287 -1.57 -25.72 7.50
CA VAL A 287 -2.05 -24.34 7.32
C VAL A 287 -2.66 -23.79 8.61
N VAL A 288 -3.49 -24.59 9.29
CA VAL A 288 -4.10 -24.20 10.58
C VAL A 288 -3.02 -23.95 11.63
N ALA A 289 -2.01 -24.81 11.73
CA ALA A 289 -0.88 -24.62 12.65
C ALA A 289 -0.13 -23.32 12.35
N LEU A 290 0.14 -22.99 11.09
CA LEU A 290 0.76 -21.73 10.69
C LEU A 290 -0.09 -20.51 11.03
N VAL A 291 -1.41 -20.58 10.82
CA VAL A 291 -2.34 -19.50 11.14
C VAL A 291 -2.38 -19.24 12.66
N ILE A 292 -2.48 -20.31 13.47
CA ILE A 292 -2.47 -20.20 14.93
C ILE A 292 -1.14 -19.62 15.41
N ALA A 293 -0.01 -20.13 14.91
CA ALA A 293 1.31 -19.61 15.26
C ALA A 293 1.44 -18.12 14.92
N ARG A 294 0.92 -17.68 13.76
CA ARG A 294 0.96 -16.26 13.36
C ARG A 294 0.15 -15.39 14.29
N LYS A 295 -1.00 -15.87 14.74
CA LYS A 295 -1.87 -15.15 15.67
C LYS A 295 -1.24 -15.03 17.07
N VAL A 296 -0.57 -16.08 17.55
CA VAL A 296 0.12 -16.04 18.87
C VAL A 296 1.33 -15.11 18.85
N LEU A 297 2.07 -15.05 17.73
CA LEU A 297 3.22 -14.15 17.58
C LEU A 297 2.85 -12.71 17.21
N ALA A 298 1.62 -12.47 16.77
CA ALA A 298 1.05 -11.14 16.62
C ALA A 298 0.60 -10.64 18.00
N VAL A 299 1.58 -10.17 18.79
CA VAL A 299 1.30 -9.48 20.04
C VAL A 299 0.97 -8.03 19.70
N ASP A 300 -0.32 -7.68 19.75
CA ASP A 300 -0.79 -6.30 19.71
C ASP A 300 -0.69 -5.68 21.12
N ILE A 301 -0.27 -4.41 21.21
CA ILE A 301 -0.36 -3.57 22.42
C ILE A 301 -1.49 -2.57 22.22
#